data_AF-A0A5R2N1D5-F1
#
_entry.id   AF-A0A5R2N1D5-F1
#
_cell.length_a   1.000
_cell.length_b   1.000
_cell.length_c   1.000
_cell.angle_alpha   90.00
_cell.angle_beta   90.00
_cell.angle_gamma   90.00
#
_symmetry.space_group_name_H-M   'P 1'
#
loop_
_entity.id
_entity.type
_entity.pdbx_description
1 polymer ?
#
loop_
_entity_poly.entity_id
_entity_poly.type
_entity_poly.pdbx_seq_one_letter_code
_entity_poly.pdbx_strand_id
1 'polypeptide(L)'
;AKEMGRLMPTADAETRRRQAEKESAAITGFTSAIAAFGAFFIPKSYGSSIALTGGPSAALWGFLMFYVSCLVITWAVYTRKGGLLHDIERAKRGASVQPAAAE
;
A
#
# COMPACT_ATOMS: atom_id res chain seq x y z
N ALA A 1 2.59 14.64 3.37
CA ALA A 1 2.53 16.01 3.91
C ALA A 1 3.44 16.21 5.14
N LYS A 2 3.28 15.42 6.21
CA LYS A 2 4.09 15.52 7.44
C LYS A 2 5.61 15.34 7.20
N GLU A 3 5.99 14.35 6.39
CA GLU A 3 7.40 14.12 5.99
C GLU A 3 7.98 15.28 5.16
N MET A 4 7.24 15.79 4.18
CA MET A 4 7.67 16.93 3.35
C MET A 4 7.80 18.24 4.14
N GLY A 5 7.00 18.41 5.20
CA GLY A 5 7.14 19.52 6.13
C GLY A 5 8.43 19.45 6.94
N ARG A 6 8.92 18.24 7.24
CA ARG A 6 10.22 18.02 7.91
C ARG A 6 11.40 18.15 6.93
N LEU A 7 11.25 17.65 5.71
CA LEU A 7 12.34 17.63 4.71
C LEU A 7 12.59 19.00 4.09
N MET A 8 11.54 19.82 3.91
CA MET A 8 11.62 21.16 3.31
C MET A 8 10.94 22.20 4.21
N PRO A 9 11.51 22.51 5.40
CA PRO A 9 10.85 23.36 6.40
C PRO A 9 10.68 24.82 5.93
N THR A 10 11.53 25.31 5.03
CA THR A 10 11.51 26.69 4.52
C THR A 10 10.83 26.86 3.16
N ALA A 11 10.34 25.77 2.55
CA ALA A 11 9.70 25.81 1.23
C ALA A 11 8.20 26.13 1.33
N ASP A 12 7.69 26.85 0.33
CA ASP A 12 6.26 27.16 0.18
C ASP A 12 5.41 25.87 0.18
N ALA A 13 4.16 25.98 0.66
CA ALA A 13 3.21 24.87 0.68
C ALA A 13 2.97 24.28 -0.72
N GLU A 14 2.92 25.10 -1.77
CA GLU A 14 2.73 24.62 -3.14
C GLU A 14 3.91 23.76 -3.61
N THR A 15 5.14 24.22 -3.37
CA THR A 15 6.37 23.49 -3.72
C THR A 15 6.45 22.14 -3.00
N ARG A 16 6.06 22.09 -1.72
CA ARG A 16 6.02 20.83 -0.95
C ARG A 16 4.99 19.85 -1.51
N ARG A 17 3.83 20.33 -1.98
CA ARG A 17 2.82 19.46 -2.61
C ARG A 17 3.33 18.89 -3.93
N ARG A 18 3.89 19.74 -4.80
CA ARG A 18 4.47 19.29 -6.08
C ARG A 18 5.57 18.25 -5.89
N GLN A 19 6.40 18.38 -4.86
CA GLN A 19 7.43 17.38 -4.55
C GLN A 19 6.83 16.08 -4.00
N ALA A 20 5.83 16.15 -3.10
CA ALA A 20 5.12 14.96 -2.62
C ALA A 20 4.47 14.17 -3.77
N GLU A 21 3.88 14.87 -4.73
CA GLU A 21 3.27 14.26 -5.92
C GLU A 21 4.31 13.56 -6.79
N LYS A 22 5.47 14.19 -7.03
CA LYS A 22 6.58 13.58 -7.77
C LYS A 22 7.10 12.32 -7.10
N GLU A 23 7.33 12.36 -5.79
CA GLU A 23 7.78 11.19 -5.02
C GLU A 23 6.74 10.06 -5.06
N SER A 24 5.46 10.39 -4.86
CA SER A 24 4.37 9.41 -4.90
C SER A 24 4.23 8.75 -6.28
N ALA A 25 4.36 9.55 -7.35
CA ALA A 25 4.34 9.06 -8.72
C ALA A 25 5.52 8.11 -8.99
N ALA A 26 6.73 8.46 -8.54
CA ALA A 26 7.91 7.60 -8.68
C ALA A 26 7.74 6.27 -7.93
N ILE A 27 7.27 6.31 -6.67
CA ILE A 27 7.03 5.11 -5.86
C ILE A 27 5.99 4.20 -6.52
N THR A 28 4.91 4.78 -7.04
CA THR A 28 3.85 4.03 -7.74
C THR A 28 4.39 3.39 -9.01
N GLY A 29 5.21 4.11 -9.79
CA GLY A 29 5.83 3.60 -11.01
C GLY A 29 6.81 2.44 -10.77
N PHE A 30 7.66 2.53 -9.74
CA PHE A 30 8.56 1.42 -9.40
C PHE A 30 7.80 0.20 -8.87
N THR A 31 6.77 0.42 -8.03
CA THR A 31 5.95 -0.67 -7.49
C THR A 31 5.18 -1.40 -8.59
N SER A 32 4.66 -0.67 -9.59
CA SER A 32 3.92 -1.27 -10.71
C SER A 32 4.83 -2.12 -11.62
N ALA A 33 6.08 -1.70 -11.84
CA ALA A 33 7.06 -2.50 -12.59
C ALA A 33 7.33 -3.84 -11.91
N ILE A 34 7.43 -3.86 -10.57
CA ILE A 34 7.60 -5.09 -9.80
C ILE A 34 6.34 -5.97 -9.90
N ALA A 35 5.15 -5.36 -9.77
CA ALA A 35 3.88 -6.08 -9.87
C ALA A 35 3.69 -6.74 -11.25
N ALA A 36 4.18 -6.13 -12.32
CA ALA A 36 4.10 -6.68 -13.68
C ALA A 36 4.80 -8.04 -13.84
N PHE A 37 5.86 -8.33 -13.06
CA PHE A 37 6.51 -9.65 -13.09
C PHE A 37 5.56 -10.80 -12.69
N GLY A 38 4.49 -10.50 -11.95
CA GLY A 38 3.44 -11.47 -11.61
C GLY A 38 2.77 -12.09 -12.84
N ALA A 39 2.63 -11.35 -13.94
CA ALA A 39 1.96 -11.81 -15.15
C ALA A 39 2.69 -12.98 -15.83
N PHE A 40 4.02 -13.04 -15.73
CA PHE A 40 4.82 -14.17 -16.22
C PHE A 40 4.99 -15.28 -15.18
N PHE A 41 5.01 -14.89 -13.90
CA PHE A 41 5.15 -15.84 -12.80
C PHE A 41 3.98 -16.81 -12.71
N ILE A 42 2.75 -16.37 -12.99
CA ILE A 42 1.56 -17.20 -12.87
C ILE A 42 1.55 -18.38 -13.87
N PRO A 43 1.63 -18.16 -15.20
CA PRO A 43 1.62 -19.25 -16.17
C PRO A 43 2.79 -20.22 -15.99
N LYS A 44 3.99 -19.70 -15.66
CA LYS A 44 5.18 -20.52 -15.44
C LYS A 44 5.05 -21.41 -14.20
N SER A 45 4.51 -20.87 -13.11
CA SER A 45 4.31 -21.62 -11.86
C SER A 45 3.28 -22.75 -12.03
N TYR A 46 2.20 -22.50 -12.76
CA TYR A 46 1.25 -23.56 -13.11
C TYR A 46 1.88 -24.63 -13.99
N GLY A 47 2.64 -24.25 -15.03
CA GLY A 47 3.37 -25.19 -15.89
C GLY A 47 4.35 -26.07 -15.11
N SER A 48 5.14 -25.49 -14.22
CA SER A 48 6.06 -26.23 -13.35
C SER A 48 5.33 -27.14 -12.36
N SER A 49 4.22 -26.68 -11.75
CA SER A 49 3.40 -27.51 -10.84
C SER A 49 2.85 -28.74 -11.54
N ILE A 50 2.30 -28.59 -12.75
CA ILE A 50 1.74 -29.70 -13.52
C ILE A 50 2.85 -30.70 -13.92
N ALA A 51 4.02 -30.20 -14.34
CA ALA A 51 5.15 -31.03 -14.72
C ALA A 51 5.75 -31.85 -13.56
N LEU A 52 5.78 -31.28 -12.34
CA LEU A 52 6.41 -31.91 -11.17
C LEU A 52 5.46 -32.74 -10.31
N THR A 53 4.19 -32.32 -10.17
CA THR A 53 3.23 -32.94 -9.23
C THR A 53 2.03 -33.58 -9.93
N GLY A 54 1.95 -33.51 -11.26
CA GLY A 54 0.82 -34.05 -12.04
C GLY A 54 -0.46 -33.21 -11.98
N GLY A 55 -0.43 -32.06 -11.28
CA GLY A 55 -1.60 -31.18 -11.15
C GLY A 55 -1.26 -29.75 -10.68
N PRO A 56 -2.25 -28.84 -10.66
CA PRO A 56 -2.05 -27.43 -10.30
C PRO A 56 -2.07 -27.16 -8.78
N SER A 57 -2.27 -28.18 -7.94
CA SER A 57 -2.46 -28.04 -6.49
C SER A 57 -1.28 -27.40 -5.77
N ALA A 58 -0.04 -27.72 -6.15
CA ALA A 58 1.15 -27.14 -5.54
C ALA A 58 1.30 -25.65 -5.86
N ALA A 59 0.99 -25.22 -7.09
CA ALA A 59 0.95 -23.80 -7.46
C ALA A 59 -0.12 -23.02 -6.66
N LEU A 60 -1.30 -23.61 -6.47
CA LEU A 60 -2.40 -22.99 -5.71
C LEU A 60 -2.03 -22.76 -4.24
N TRP A 61 -1.37 -23.72 -3.59
CA TRP A 61 -0.84 -23.54 -2.24
C TRP A 61 0.22 -22.44 -2.16
N GLY A 62 1.08 -22.32 -3.17
CA GLY A 62 2.06 -21.23 -3.28
C GLY A 62 1.39 -19.85 -3.36
N PHE A 63 0.37 -19.69 -4.21
CA PHE A 63 -0.39 -18.44 -4.30
C PHE A 63 -1.15 -18.14 -3.00
N LEU A 64 -1.73 -19.16 -2.36
CA LEU A 64 -2.41 -18.99 -1.09
C LEU A 64 -1.47 -18.44 -0.02
N MET A 65 -0.28 -19.03 0.13
CA MET A 65 0.73 -18.55 1.08
C MET A 65 1.16 -17.11 0.78
N PHE A 66 1.30 -16.76 -0.51
CA PHE A 66 1.59 -15.40 -0.92
C PHE A 66 0.48 -14.42 -0.48
N TYR A 67 -0.79 -14.71 -0.78
CA TYR A 67 -1.90 -13.86 -0.36
C TYR A 67 -2.02 -13.71 1.17
N VAL A 68 -1.81 -14.79 1.91
CA VAL A 68 -1.80 -14.73 3.39
C VAL A 68 -0.68 -13.83 3.89
N SER A 69 0.51 -13.88 3.29
CA SER A 69 1.61 -12.98 3.67
C SER A 69 1.28 -11.52 3.34
N CYS A 70 0.64 -11.23 2.20
CA CYS A 70 0.16 -9.89 1.87
C CYS A 70 -0.83 -9.38 2.92
N LEU A 71 -1.79 -10.22 3.34
CA LEU A 71 -2.75 -9.88 4.39
C LEU A 71 -2.05 -9.56 5.71
N VAL A 72 -1.06 -10.35 6.11
CA VAL A 72 -0.28 -10.12 7.33
C VAL A 72 0.48 -8.79 7.25
N ILE A 73 1.08 -8.47 6.10
CA ILE A 73 1.79 -7.20 5.90
C ILE A 73 0.81 -6.03 5.97
N THR A 74 -0.33 -6.10 5.27
CA THR A 74 -1.36 -5.06 5.33
C THR A 74 -1.86 -4.87 6.75
N TRP A 75 -2.12 -5.95 7.48
CA TRP A 75 -2.50 -5.91 8.88
C TRP A 75 -1.40 -5.25 9.72
N ALA A 76 -0.14 -5.68 9.61
CA ALA A 76 0.97 -5.10 10.37
C ALA A 76 1.17 -3.58 10.10
N VAL A 77 0.92 -3.12 8.88
CA VAL A 77 0.99 -1.69 8.52
C VAL A 77 -0.22 -0.91 9.02
N TYR A 78 -1.43 -1.50 8.97
CA TYR A 78 -2.67 -0.81 9.32
C TYR A 78 -3.08 -0.89 10.80
N THR A 79 -2.84 -2.01 11.49
CA THR A 79 -3.35 -2.29 12.85
C THR A 79 -2.32 -2.18 13.97
N ARG A 80 -1.01 -2.12 13.66
CA ARG A 80 0.04 -1.95 14.68
C ARG A 80 -0.01 -0.52 15.25
N LYS A 81 0.20 -0.35 16.57
CA LYS A 81 0.18 0.93 17.32
C LYS A 81 0.98 2.03 16.58
N GLY A 82 0.28 2.95 15.91
CA GLY A 82 0.83 3.95 14.99
C GLY A 82 0.23 3.91 13.56
N GLY A 83 -0.58 2.89 13.25
CA GLY A 83 -1.31 2.76 12.00
C GLY A 83 -2.43 3.78 11.89
N LEU A 84 -2.65 4.25 10.66
CA LEU A 84 -3.55 5.36 10.29
C LEU A 84 -4.90 5.30 11.04
N LEU A 85 -5.49 4.11 11.20
CA LEU A 85 -6.79 3.89 11.85
C LEU A 85 -6.88 4.42 13.30
N HIS A 86 -5.80 4.29 14.07
CA HIS A 86 -5.76 4.78 15.46
C HIS A 86 -5.53 6.30 15.55
N ASP A 87 -4.97 6.91 14.50
CA ASP A 87 -4.75 8.36 14.36
C ASP A 87 -6.03 9.07 13.87
N ILE A 88 -6.76 8.48 12.91
CA ILE A 88 -8.08 8.98 12.48
C ILE A 88 -9.17 8.87 13.56
N GLU A 89 -9.19 7.81 14.39
CA GLU A 89 -10.14 7.75 15.52
C GLU A 89 -9.88 8.85 16.57
N ARG A 90 -8.62 9.26 16.81
CA ARG A 90 -8.29 10.43 17.64
C ARG A 90 -8.66 11.75 16.95
N ALA A 91 -8.40 11.88 15.66
CA ALA A 91 -8.70 13.09 14.89
C ALA A 91 -10.22 13.34 14.78
N LYS A 92 -11.04 12.28 14.64
CA LYS A 92 -12.51 12.39 14.60
C LYS A 92 -13.09 12.94 15.91
N ARG A 93 -12.43 12.70 17.04
CA ARG A 93 -12.78 13.32 18.34
C ARG A 93 -12.54 14.84 18.36
N GLY A 94 -11.53 15.32 17.65
CA GLY A 94 -11.23 16.76 17.51
C GLY A 94 -12.10 17.49 16.49
N ALA A 95 -12.65 16.79 15.49
CA ALA A 95 -13.47 17.38 14.42
C ALA A 95 -14.99 17.43 14.74
N SER A 96 -15.41 17.01 15.94
CA SER A 96 -16.83 16.87 16.27
C SER A 96 -17.54 18.14 16.78
N VAL A 97 -16.96 19.33 16.60
CA VAL A 97 -17.65 20.59 16.89
C VAL A 97 -17.39 21.63 15.79
N GLN A 98 -18.17 21.60 14.71
CA GLN A 98 -18.61 22.83 14.04
C GLN A 98 -19.92 22.53 13.31
N PRO A 99 -21.06 23.11 13.72
CA PRO A 99 -22.32 22.91 13.03
C PRO A 99 -22.25 23.54 11.65
N ALA A 100 -22.74 22.80 10.65
CA ALA A 100 -22.94 23.25 9.30
C ALA A 100 -23.85 24.49 9.29
N ALA A 101 -23.27 25.65 9.01
CA ALA A 101 -24.02 26.81 8.55
C ALA A 101 -24.30 26.59 7.06
N ALA A 102 -25.58 26.46 6.76
CA ALA A 102 -26.13 26.36 5.43
C ALA A 102 -25.85 27.62 4.62
N GLU A 103 -25.53 27.45 3.34
CA GLU A 103 -25.94 28.29 2.20
C GLU A 103 -25.58 27.57 0.89
#